data_AF-A0A9P4LKX9-F1
#
_entry.id   AF-A0A9P4LKX9-F1
#
_cell.length_a   1.000
_cell.length_b   1.000
_cell.length_c   1.000
_cell.angle_alpha   90.00
_cell.angle_beta   90.00
_cell.angle_gamma   90.00
#
_symmetry.space_group_name_H-M   'P 1'
#
loop_
_entity.id
_entity.type
_entity.pdbx_description
1 polymer ?
#
loop_
_entity_poly.entity_id
_entity_poly.type
_entity_poly.pdbx_seq_one_letter_code
_entity_poly.pdbx_strand_id
1 'polypeptide(L)' 'QEALGRFRIWAGNSGAHRGGRGSLDYKLREASIFRYQVLHLLQMLLDVIQE' A
#
# COMPACT_ATOMS: atom_id res chain seq x y z
N GLN A 1 -14.70 8.51 13.06
CA GLN A 1 -14.85 9.42 11.89
C GLN A 1 -13.51 9.75 11.23
N GLU A 2 -12.45 10.00 12.00
CA GLU A 2 -11.11 10.32 11.49
C GLU A 2 -10.51 9.24 10.55
N ALA A 3 -10.63 7.96 10.94
CA ALA A 3 -10.17 6.84 10.13
C ALA A 3 -10.86 6.77 8.75
N LEU A 4 -12.16 7.09 8.70
CA LEU A 4 -12.92 7.12 7.44
C LEU A 4 -12.47 8.29 6.55
N GLY A 5 -12.14 9.45 7.14
CA GLY A 5 -11.56 10.59 6.43
C GLY A 5 -10.22 10.26 5.78
N ARG A 6 -9.29 9.66 6.55
CA ARG A 6 -8.00 9.18 6.01
C ARG A 6 -8.19 8.14 4.92
N PHE A 7 -9.12 7.20 5.10
CA PHE A 7 -9.43 6.19 4.10
C PHE A 7 -9.92 6.81 2.79
N ARG A 8 -10.81 7.81 2.83
CA ARG A 8 -11.29 8.50 1.63
C ARG A 8 -10.18 9.23 0.89
N ILE A 9 -9.30 9.93 1.60
CA ILE A 9 -8.15 10.62 0.99
C ILE A 9 -7.23 9.60 0.33
N TRP A 10 -6.88 8.53 1.03
CA TRP A 10 -6.04 7.47 0.49
C TRP A 10 -6.67 6.81 -0.75
N ALA A 11 -7.97 6.49 -0.71
CA ALA A 11 -8.69 5.89 -1.82
C ALA A 11 -8.80 6.83 -3.03
N GLY A 12 -8.97 8.13 -2.79
CA GLY A 12 -8.93 9.16 -3.83
C GLY A 12 -7.55 9.24 -4.50
N ASN A 13 -6.49 9.40 -3.71
CA ASN A 13 -5.11 9.54 -4.19
C ASN A 13 -4.61 8.27 -4.90
N SER A 14 -5.02 7.10 -4.42
CA SER A 14 -4.63 5.81 -5.00
C SER A 14 -5.38 5.48 -6.29
N GLY A 15 -6.38 6.27 -6.68
CA GLY A 15 -7.23 5.98 -7.84
C GLY A 15 -8.16 4.78 -7.65
N ALA A 16 -8.42 4.37 -6.40
CA ALA A 16 -9.16 3.16 -6.04
C ALA A 16 -10.62 3.13 -6.55
N HIS A 17 -11.16 4.30 -6.90
CA HIS A 17 -12.48 4.48 -7.51
C HIS A 17 -12.51 4.15 -9.01
N ARG A 18 -11.35 3.98 -9.66
CA ARG A 18 -11.24 3.64 -11.09
C ARG A 18 -11.28 2.13 -11.28
N GLY A 19 -11.85 1.66 -12.40
CA GLY A 19 -11.87 0.24 -12.74
C GLY A 19 -10.49 -0.35 -13.08
N GLY A 20 -10.42 -1.69 -13.14
CA GLY A 20 -9.22 -2.40 -13.58
C GLY A 20 -8.07 -2.32 -12.57
N ARG A 21 -6.83 -2.13 -13.07
CA ARG A 21 -5.61 -2.10 -12.24
C ARG A 21 -5.56 -0.94 -11.22
N GLY A 22 -6.39 0.07 -11.43
CA GLY A 22 -6.55 1.19 -10.50
C GLY A 22 -7.48 0.89 -9.34
N SER A 23 -8.31 -0.15 -9.44
CA SER A 23 -9.37 -0.42 -8.47
C SER A 23 -8.84 -0.83 -7.11
N LEU A 24 -9.63 -0.55 -6.07
CA LEU A 24 -9.32 -0.99 -4.70
C LEU A 24 -9.15 -2.51 -4.63
N ASP A 25 -10.02 -3.28 -5.29
CA ASP A 25 -9.97 -4.76 -5.30
C ASP A 25 -8.64 -5.27 -5.90
N TYR A 26 -8.26 -4.72 -7.04
CA TYR A 26 -6.99 -5.07 -7.68
C TYR A 26 -5.79 -4.72 -6.79
N LYS A 27 -5.77 -3.52 -6.22
CA LYS A 27 -4.68 -3.07 -5.33
C LYS A 27 -4.60 -3.88 -4.05
N LEU A 28 -5.72 -4.28 -3.46
CA LEU A 28 -5.74 -5.11 -2.25
C LEU A 28 -5.26 -6.53 -2.54
N ARG A 29 -5.64 -7.10 -3.69
CA ARG A 29 -5.15 -8.41 -4.15
C ARG A 29 -3.64 -8.39 -4.34
N GLU A 30 -3.13 -7.41 -5.07
CA GLU A 30 -1.70 -7.24 -5.32
C GLU A 30 -0.92 -6.92 -4.05
N ALA A 31 -1.44 -6.07 -3.16
CA ALA A 31 -0.77 -5.68 -1.93
C ALA A 31 -0.46 -6.88 -1.03
N SER A 32 -1.31 -7.92 -1.04
CA SER A 32 -1.04 -9.16 -0.30
C SER A 32 0.18 -9.91 -0.82
N ILE A 33 0.41 -9.90 -2.13
CA ILE A 33 1.53 -10.57 -2.81
C ILE A 33 2.84 -9.86 -2.47
N PHE A 34 2.84 -8.53 -2.50
CA PHE A 34 4.06 -7.74 -2.30
C PHE A 34 4.41 -7.50 -0.84
N ARG A 35 3.52 -7.78 0.12
CA ARG A 35 3.75 -7.50 1.55
C ARG A 35 5.07 -8.07 2.04
N TYR A 36 5.36 -9.34 1.74
CA TYR A 36 6.58 -10.00 2.20
C TYR A 36 7.85 -9.35 1.62
N GLN A 37 7.84 -9.07 0.31
CA GLN A 37 8.96 -8.42 -0.38
C GLN A 37 9.21 -7.00 0.14
N VAL A 38 8.15 -6.22 0.36
CA VAL A 38 8.27 -4.86 0.91
C VAL A 38 8.86 -4.89 2.32
N LEU A 39 8.38 -5.80 3.19
CA LEU A 39 8.95 -5.95 4.53
C LEU A 39 10.43 -6.35 4.50
N HIS A 40 10.79 -7.28 3.60
CA HIS A 40 12.17 -7.69 3.42
C HIS A 40 13.09 -6.54 2.99
N LEU A 41 12.67 -5.74 2.00
CA LEU A 41 13.43 -4.57 1.54
C LEU A 41 13.57 -3.50 2.63
N LEU A 42 12.52 -3.27 3.42
CA LEU A 42 12.58 -2.33 4.54
C LEU A 42 13.54 -2.80 5.64
N GLN A 43 13.58 -4.10 5.92
CA GLN A 43 14.56 -4.67 6.85
C GLN A 43 15.98 -4.49 6.32
N MET A 44 16.24 -4.83 5.06
CA MET A 44 17.56 -4.62 4.45
C MET A 44 18.00 -3.16 4.51
N LEU A 45 17.07 -2.21 4.26
CA LEU A 45 17.37 -0.80 4.38
C LEU A 45 17.70 -0.40 5.82
N LEU A 46 16.96 -0.92 6.79
CA LEU A 46 17.23 -0.66 8.20
C LEU A 46 18.61 -1.17 8.60
N ASP A 47 18.97 -2.37 8.17
CA ASP A 47 20.27 -2.98 8.45
C ASP A 47 21.41 -2.10 7.90
N VAL A 48 21.29 -1.60 6.66
CA VAL A 48 22.26 -0.68 6.04
C VAL A 48 22.38 0.65 6.77
N ILE A 49 21.29 1.16 7.35
CA ILE A 49 21.31 2.43 8.09
C ILE A 49 21.88 2.25 9.50
N GLN A 50 21.83 1.04 10.05
CA GLN A 50 22.30 0.73 11.40
C GLN A 50 23.78 0.33 11.47
N GLU A 51 24.40 0.04 10.33
CA GLU A 51 25.86 -0.05 10.15
C GLU A 51 26.54 1.32 10.09
#